data_AF-A0A533UN81-F1
#
_entry.id   AF-A0A533UN81-F1
#
_cell.length_a   1.000
_cell.length_b   1.000
_cell.length_c   1.000
_cell.angle_alpha   90.00
_cell.angle_beta   90.00
_cell.angle_gamma   90.00
#
_symmetry.space_group_name_H-M   'P 1'
#
loop_
_entity.id
_entity.type
_entity.pdbx_description
1 polymer ?
#
loop_
_entity_poly.entity_id
_entity_poly.type
_entity_poly.pdbx_seq_one_letter_code
_entity_poly.pdbx_strand_id
1 'polypeptide(L)'
;MSKSNTIYSDLKNDFNPLTWISKYRRNSIYYLTIMVLFYHLIGFIMMVIGSVVVDLVVNNYNEPTIPLTVTSVIFAGPFEETIFFGIPFYLTGNNLVTFAGGVIWASLHILNTPTVQVSSLAYLTWLFVTPSIFASLRTWISGKGWFAIIAHSIWNLIFFAAGCTNGEFPCRIVNEKDFLIDIAYVSTSIVFILLTYFLYLRYENKMVSRSIK
;
A
#
# COMPACT_ATOMS: atom_id res chain seq x y z
N MET A 1 2.47 27.39 25.83
CA MET A 1 3.42 26.64 24.98
C MET A 1 2.77 26.40 23.62
N SER A 2 3.34 26.95 22.55
CA SER A 2 2.76 26.92 21.20
C SER A 2 2.75 25.50 20.62
N LYS A 3 1.56 24.93 20.37
CA LYS A 3 1.38 23.63 19.70
C LYS A 3 2.02 23.59 18.29
N SER A 4 2.26 24.75 17.67
CA SER A 4 2.76 24.88 16.29
C SER A 4 4.17 24.28 16.09
N ASN A 5 5.10 24.49 17.04
CA ASN A 5 6.49 24.01 16.90
C ASN A 5 6.63 22.47 16.96
N THR A 6 5.59 21.76 17.39
CA THR A 6 5.64 20.31 17.58
C THR A 6 5.31 19.53 16.31
N ILE A 7 4.35 19.98 15.48
CA ILE A 7 4.00 19.27 14.24
C ILE A 7 5.14 19.36 13.23
N TYR A 8 5.75 20.55 13.08
CA TYR A 8 6.85 20.74 12.14
C TYR A 8 8.07 19.89 12.48
N SER A 9 8.44 19.82 13.77
CA SER A 9 9.57 19.00 14.20
C SER A 9 9.29 17.50 14.02
N ASP A 10 8.06 17.06 14.28
CA ASP A 10 7.65 15.68 14.03
C ASP A 10 7.67 15.34 12.54
N LEU A 11 7.11 16.19 11.66
CA LEU A 11 7.15 16.00 10.21
C LEU A 11 8.59 15.99 9.68
N LYS A 12 9.45 16.92 10.13
CA LYS A 12 10.87 16.94 9.75
C LYS A 12 11.57 15.63 10.12
N ASN A 13 11.23 15.05 11.27
CA ASN A 13 11.79 13.77 11.68
C ASN A 13 11.24 12.61 10.84
N ASP A 14 9.94 12.60 10.57
CA ASP A 14 9.27 11.52 9.85
C ASP A 14 9.49 11.57 8.33
N PHE A 15 9.82 12.73 7.74
CA PHE A 15 10.26 12.85 6.35
C PHE A 15 11.71 12.38 6.14
N ASN A 16 12.52 12.26 7.19
CA ASN A 16 13.89 11.79 7.07
C ASN A 16 13.93 10.28 6.76
N PRO A 17 14.54 9.83 5.65
CA PRO A 17 14.63 8.41 5.29
C PRO A 17 15.24 7.51 6.36
N LEU A 18 16.13 8.06 7.20
CA LEU A 18 16.75 7.33 8.31
C LEU A 18 15.74 6.85 9.36
N THR A 19 14.53 7.40 9.38
CA THR A 19 13.47 7.04 10.34
C THR A 19 12.38 6.15 9.73
N TRP A 20 12.46 5.79 8.44
CA TRP A 20 11.33 5.17 7.73
C TRP A 20 11.01 3.73 8.13
N ILE A 21 11.88 3.06 8.88
CA ILE A 21 11.62 1.74 9.49
C ILE A 21 11.10 1.82 10.93
N SER A 22 10.88 3.04 11.42
CA SER A 22 10.42 3.33 12.78
C SER A 22 9.01 3.91 12.80
N LYS A 23 8.35 3.83 13.96
CA LYS A 23 6.99 4.36 14.14
C LYS A 23 6.94 5.85 13.80
N TYR A 24 5.81 6.32 13.30
CA TYR A 24 5.55 7.76 13.23
C TYR A 24 5.56 8.38 14.63
N ARG A 25 6.03 9.63 14.72
CA ARG A 25 5.96 10.44 15.94
C ARG A 25 4.51 10.70 16.37
N ARG A 26 3.60 10.77 15.39
CA ARG A 26 2.15 10.93 15.59
C ARG A 26 1.37 9.94 14.73
N ASN A 27 0.21 9.55 15.24
CA ASN A 27 -0.68 8.62 14.54
C ASN A 27 -2.13 9.12 14.48
N SER A 28 -2.34 10.44 14.59
CA SER A 28 -3.66 11.04 14.31
C SER A 28 -3.99 10.92 12.83
N ILE A 29 -5.27 10.79 12.50
CA ILE A 29 -5.74 10.60 11.11
C ILE A 29 -5.17 11.68 10.18
N TYR A 30 -5.28 12.95 10.57
CA TYR A 30 -4.72 14.08 9.83
C TYR A 30 -3.22 13.92 9.54
N TYR A 31 -2.43 13.50 10.52
CA TYR A 31 -0.99 13.34 10.36
C TYR A 31 -0.67 12.15 9.43
N LEU A 32 -1.38 11.03 9.59
CA LEU A 32 -1.21 9.87 8.72
C LEU A 32 -1.60 10.17 7.28
N THR A 33 -2.64 10.99 7.05
CA THR A 33 -2.99 11.46 5.71
C THR A 33 -1.84 12.25 5.08
N ILE A 34 -1.20 13.17 5.82
CA ILE A 34 -0.01 13.88 5.32
C ILE A 34 1.10 12.91 4.96
N MET A 35 1.38 11.93 5.82
CA MET A 35 2.44 10.96 5.58
C MET A 35 2.15 10.07 4.36
N VAL A 36 0.91 9.60 4.19
CA VAL A 36 0.50 8.84 3.00
C VAL A 36 0.71 9.68 1.74
N LEU A 37 0.23 10.94 1.72
CA LEU A 37 0.41 11.83 0.57
C LEU A 37 1.89 12.10 0.28
N PHE A 38 2.72 12.24 1.30
CA PHE A 38 4.16 12.43 1.15
C PHE A 38 4.83 11.25 0.44
N TYR A 39 4.59 10.00 0.86
CA TYR A 39 5.20 8.85 0.19
C TYR A 39 4.68 8.66 -1.23
N HIS A 40 3.38 8.87 -1.47
CA HIS A 40 2.82 8.80 -2.81
C HIS A 40 3.36 9.91 -3.73
N LEU A 41 3.63 11.11 -3.21
CA LEU A 41 4.28 12.17 -3.98
C LEU A 41 5.70 11.77 -4.40
N ILE A 42 6.47 11.14 -3.50
CA ILE A 42 7.80 10.60 -3.85
C ILE A 42 7.65 9.51 -4.93
N GLY A 43 6.70 8.58 -4.76
CA GLY A 43 6.41 7.54 -5.74
C GLY A 43 6.04 8.10 -7.10
N PHE A 44 5.19 9.14 -7.13
CA PHE A 44 4.82 9.84 -8.35
C PHE A 44 6.03 10.49 -9.04
N ILE A 45 6.90 11.17 -8.29
CA ILE A 45 8.13 11.75 -8.84
C ILE A 45 9.04 10.65 -9.41
N MET A 46 9.20 9.53 -8.69
CA MET A 46 9.98 8.38 -9.16
C MET A 46 9.40 7.78 -10.44
N MET A 47 8.08 7.68 -10.53
CA MET A 47 7.37 7.19 -11.71
C MET A 47 7.60 8.11 -12.92
N VAL A 48 7.50 9.43 -12.76
CA VAL A 48 7.71 10.42 -13.83
C VAL A 48 9.17 10.44 -14.32
N ILE A 49 10.14 10.38 -13.41
CA ILE A 49 11.55 10.27 -13.81
C ILE A 49 11.80 8.90 -14.45
N GLY A 50 11.20 7.86 -13.88
CA GLY A 50 11.28 6.48 -14.35
C GLY A 50 10.77 6.28 -15.76
N SER A 51 9.68 6.93 -16.16
CA SER A 51 9.14 6.81 -17.52
C SER A 51 10.13 7.25 -18.57
N VAL A 52 10.82 8.38 -18.34
CA VAL A 52 11.89 8.86 -19.23
C VAL A 52 13.01 7.82 -19.34
N VAL A 53 13.41 7.19 -18.23
CA VAL A 53 14.48 6.18 -18.23
C VAL A 53 14.02 4.90 -18.95
N VAL A 54 12.79 4.45 -18.68
CA VAL A 54 12.22 3.24 -19.31
C VAL A 54 12.12 3.42 -20.82
N ASP A 55 11.62 4.56 -21.29
CA ASP A 55 11.50 4.86 -22.73
C ASP A 55 12.86 4.88 -23.44
N LEU A 56 13.93 5.27 -22.73
CA LEU A 56 15.29 5.32 -23.29
C LEU A 56 16.01 3.97 -23.26
N VAL A 57 15.73 3.10 -22.28
CA VAL A 57 16.51 1.89 -22.00
C VAL A 57 15.79 0.62 -22.46
N VAL A 58 14.46 0.61 -22.42
CA VAL A 58 13.65 -0.57 -22.74
C VAL A 58 13.15 -0.46 -24.17
N ASN A 59 13.85 -1.16 -25.06
CA ASN A 59 13.48 -1.21 -26.48
C ASN A 59 12.04 -1.71 -26.67
N ASN A 60 11.25 -0.96 -27.44
CA ASN A 60 9.85 -1.26 -27.74
C ASN A 60 8.99 -1.44 -26.47
N TYR A 61 9.22 -0.62 -25.45
CA TYR A 61 8.39 -0.62 -24.25
C TYR A 61 6.92 -0.40 -24.61
N ASN A 62 6.05 -1.24 -24.06
CA ASN A 62 4.61 -1.11 -24.13
C ASN A 62 4.05 -1.14 -22.71
N GLU A 63 3.43 -0.04 -22.31
CA GLU A 63 2.87 0.09 -20.97
C GLU A 63 1.79 -0.99 -20.75
N PRO A 64 1.90 -1.80 -19.67
CA PRO A 64 0.92 -2.85 -19.43
C PRO A 64 -0.42 -2.25 -18.99
N THR A 65 -1.50 -2.71 -19.62
CA THR A 65 -2.87 -2.41 -19.19
C THR A 65 -3.56 -3.70 -18.77
N ILE A 66 -4.08 -3.74 -17.55
CA ILE A 66 -4.85 -4.87 -17.04
C ILE A 66 -6.30 -4.40 -16.86
N PRO A 67 -7.30 -5.20 -17.28
CA PRO A 67 -8.69 -4.88 -16.99
C PRO A 67 -8.92 -4.87 -15.48
N LEU A 68 -9.27 -3.69 -14.95
CA LEU A 68 -9.62 -3.47 -13.55
C LEU A 68 -11.13 -3.24 -13.39
N THR A 69 -11.66 -3.58 -12.23
CA THR A 69 -13.02 -3.22 -11.77
C THR A 69 -12.96 -2.50 -10.44
N VAL A 70 -13.96 -1.67 -10.12
CA VAL A 70 -14.08 -1.02 -8.80
C VAL A 70 -13.96 -2.05 -7.66
N THR A 71 -14.62 -3.21 -7.77
CA THR A 71 -14.51 -4.28 -6.76
C THR A 71 -13.07 -4.76 -6.59
N SER A 72 -12.36 -5.04 -7.70
CA SER A 72 -10.98 -5.55 -7.64
C SER A 72 -9.99 -4.57 -7.02
N VAL A 73 -10.14 -3.26 -7.32
CA VAL A 73 -9.21 -2.24 -6.80
C VAL A 73 -9.47 -1.92 -5.33
N ILE A 74 -10.73 -2.00 -4.88
CA ILE A 74 -11.08 -1.86 -3.46
C ILE A 74 -10.58 -3.09 -2.68
N PHE A 75 -10.73 -4.30 -3.23
CA PHE A 75 -10.26 -5.56 -2.65
C PHE A 75 -8.76 -5.59 -2.39
N ALA A 76 -7.95 -5.02 -3.28
CA ALA A 76 -6.51 -4.97 -3.15
C ALA A 76 -6.06 -4.38 -1.79
N GLY A 77 -6.74 -3.34 -1.29
CA GLY A 77 -6.41 -2.72 0.00
C GLY A 77 -6.44 -3.70 1.18
N PRO A 78 -7.60 -4.31 1.52
CA PRO A 78 -7.67 -5.34 2.55
C PRO A 78 -6.75 -6.52 2.31
N PHE A 79 -6.65 -7.01 1.08
CA PHE A 79 -5.86 -8.20 0.76
C PHE A 79 -4.37 -7.96 0.96
N GLU A 80 -3.82 -6.93 0.32
CA GLU A 80 -2.39 -6.66 0.28
C GLU A 80 -1.87 -6.14 1.61
N GLU A 81 -2.58 -5.20 2.24
CA GLU A 81 -2.20 -4.67 3.56
C GLU A 81 -2.19 -5.77 4.63
N THR A 82 -3.16 -6.66 4.59
CA THR A 82 -3.21 -7.79 5.52
C THR A 82 -2.07 -8.78 5.26
N ILE A 83 -1.88 -9.25 4.03
CA ILE A 83 -0.92 -10.32 3.73
C ILE A 83 0.52 -9.86 3.90
N PHE A 84 0.86 -8.67 3.40
CA PHE A 84 2.25 -8.23 3.33
C PHE A 84 2.68 -7.41 4.54
N PHE A 85 1.75 -6.85 5.31
CA PHE A 85 2.09 -6.00 6.46
C PHE A 85 1.44 -6.48 7.76
N GLY A 86 0.10 -6.58 7.80
CA GLY A 86 -0.66 -6.88 9.02
C GLY A 86 -0.34 -8.24 9.64
N ILE A 87 -0.46 -9.33 8.87
CA ILE A 87 -0.15 -10.69 9.33
C ILE A 87 1.32 -10.82 9.75
N PRO A 88 2.32 -10.43 8.93
CA PRO A 88 3.72 -10.44 9.33
C PRO A 88 3.98 -9.68 10.63
N PHE A 89 3.37 -8.49 10.78
CA PHE A 89 3.53 -7.68 11.99
C PHE A 89 2.92 -8.35 13.22
N TYR A 90 1.65 -8.78 13.19
CA TYR A 90 1.01 -9.33 14.38
C TYR A 90 1.49 -10.74 14.76
N LEU A 91 1.98 -11.53 13.81
CA LEU A 91 2.58 -12.83 14.12
C LEU A 91 3.94 -12.70 14.80
N THR A 92 4.77 -11.74 14.36
CA THR A 92 6.17 -11.68 14.78
C THR A 92 6.49 -10.55 15.75
N GLY A 93 5.74 -9.45 15.70
CA GLY A 93 6.07 -8.19 16.37
C GLY A 93 7.36 -7.53 15.86
N ASN A 94 7.90 -7.97 14.72
CA ASN A 94 9.20 -7.53 14.21
C ASN A 94 9.04 -6.65 12.95
N ASN A 95 9.43 -5.39 13.07
CA ASN A 95 9.36 -4.41 11.99
C ASN A 95 10.14 -4.83 10.73
N LEU A 96 11.26 -5.57 10.87
CA LEU A 96 12.05 -6.02 9.72
C LEU A 96 11.33 -7.12 8.93
N VAL A 97 10.58 -7.99 9.61
CA VAL A 97 9.77 -9.02 8.93
C VAL A 97 8.62 -8.36 8.18
N THR A 98 7.97 -7.36 8.77
CA THR A 98 6.95 -6.54 8.09
C THR A 98 7.55 -5.80 6.90
N PHE A 99 8.75 -5.24 7.04
CA PHE A 99 9.44 -4.57 5.93
C PHE A 99 9.77 -5.54 4.80
N ALA A 100 10.24 -6.76 5.10
CA ALA A 100 10.47 -7.79 4.10
C ALA A 100 9.19 -8.14 3.33
N GLY A 101 8.05 -8.23 4.02
CA GLY A 101 6.74 -8.39 3.38
C GLY A 101 6.41 -7.25 2.41
N GLY A 102 6.66 -6.00 2.81
CA GLY A 102 6.50 -4.83 1.94
C GLY A 102 7.45 -4.82 0.74
N VAL A 103 8.69 -5.28 0.88
CA VAL A 103 9.63 -5.44 -0.25
C VAL A 103 9.14 -6.49 -1.24
N ILE A 104 8.63 -7.61 -0.76
CA ILE A 104 8.03 -8.65 -1.62
C ILE A 104 6.81 -8.06 -2.35
N TRP A 105 5.92 -7.38 -1.62
CA TRP A 105 4.74 -6.71 -2.17
C TRP A 105 5.10 -5.77 -3.31
N ALA A 106 6.02 -4.83 -3.09
CA ALA A 106 6.43 -3.89 -4.13
C ALA A 106 7.09 -4.62 -5.31
N SER A 107 7.95 -5.61 -5.04
CA SER A 107 8.61 -6.39 -6.09
C SER A 107 7.61 -7.12 -6.99
N LEU A 108 6.51 -7.64 -6.44
CA LEU A 108 5.47 -8.30 -7.22
C LEU A 108 4.75 -7.36 -8.18
N HIS A 109 4.73 -6.04 -7.91
CA HIS A 109 4.10 -5.07 -8.81
C HIS A 109 4.79 -4.97 -10.16
N ILE A 110 6.06 -5.39 -10.31
CA ILE A 110 6.72 -5.46 -11.62
C ILE A 110 6.01 -6.44 -12.57
N LEU A 111 5.33 -7.45 -11.99
CA LEU A 111 4.59 -8.49 -12.69
C LEU A 111 3.13 -8.12 -12.93
N ASN A 112 2.74 -6.86 -12.69
CA ASN A 112 1.41 -6.36 -13.00
C ASN A 112 1.25 -6.16 -14.52
N THR A 113 1.37 -7.25 -15.27
CA THR A 113 1.35 -7.29 -16.73
C THR A 113 0.77 -8.63 -17.21
N PRO A 114 0.07 -8.66 -18.36
CA PRO A 114 -0.45 -9.91 -18.91
C PRO A 114 0.65 -10.89 -19.36
N THR A 115 1.87 -10.40 -19.62
CA THR A 115 2.98 -11.22 -20.12
C THR A 115 4.30 -10.89 -19.43
N VAL A 116 5.09 -11.91 -19.07
CA VAL A 116 6.41 -11.73 -18.46
C VAL A 116 7.46 -11.51 -19.56
N GLN A 117 7.47 -10.31 -20.12
CA GLN A 117 8.48 -9.86 -21.09
C GLN A 117 9.07 -8.53 -20.64
N VAL A 118 10.37 -8.33 -20.87
CA VAL A 118 11.09 -7.11 -20.46
C VAL A 118 10.43 -5.85 -21.02
N SER A 119 9.88 -5.90 -22.23
CA SER A 119 9.19 -4.79 -22.88
C SER A 119 7.78 -4.49 -22.34
N SER A 120 7.23 -5.33 -21.45
CA SER A 120 5.87 -5.20 -20.92
C SER A 120 5.79 -5.25 -19.39
N LEU A 121 6.91 -5.29 -18.67
CA LEU A 121 6.91 -5.24 -17.21
C LEU A 121 6.37 -3.89 -16.70
N ALA A 122 5.69 -3.91 -15.57
CA ALA A 122 5.07 -2.72 -14.99
C ALA A 122 6.08 -1.87 -14.19
N TYR A 123 7.13 -1.38 -14.87
CA TYR A 123 8.19 -0.60 -14.24
C TYR A 123 7.66 0.65 -13.53
N LEU A 124 6.71 1.35 -14.16
CA LEU A 124 6.16 2.59 -13.62
C LEU A 124 5.37 2.33 -12.35
N THR A 125 4.52 1.30 -12.36
CA THR A 125 3.79 0.86 -11.16
C THR A 125 4.76 0.45 -10.04
N TRP A 126 5.78 -0.34 -10.36
CA TRP A 126 6.80 -0.76 -9.39
C TRP A 126 7.53 0.43 -8.75
N LEU A 127 7.98 1.39 -9.55
CA LEU A 127 8.64 2.62 -9.07
C LEU A 127 7.70 3.45 -8.21
N PHE A 128 6.44 3.56 -8.63
CA PHE A 128 5.42 4.32 -7.92
C PHE A 128 5.15 3.76 -6.52
N VAL A 129 4.99 2.44 -6.38
CA VAL A 129 4.63 1.81 -5.09
C VAL A 129 5.81 1.63 -4.16
N THR A 130 7.05 1.73 -4.65
CA THR A 130 8.26 1.48 -3.83
C THR A 130 8.34 2.38 -2.59
N PRO A 131 8.12 3.70 -2.65
CA PRO A 131 8.05 4.54 -1.45
C PRO A 131 6.85 4.22 -0.55
N SER A 132 5.74 3.74 -1.12
CA SER A 132 4.52 3.39 -0.37
C SER A 132 4.72 2.22 0.60
N ILE A 133 5.75 1.39 0.42
CA ILE A 133 6.18 0.38 1.40
C ILE A 133 6.30 1.01 2.79
N PHE A 134 6.94 2.19 2.87
CA PHE A 134 7.18 2.87 4.14
C PHE A 134 5.89 3.48 4.71
N ALA A 135 4.96 3.92 3.86
CA ALA A 135 3.67 4.40 4.30
C ALA A 135 2.90 3.31 5.06
N SER A 136 2.78 2.13 4.46
CA SER A 136 2.07 0.97 5.02
C SER A 136 2.81 0.42 6.24
N LEU A 137 4.11 0.13 6.12
CA LEU A 137 4.95 -0.35 7.23
C LEU A 137 4.78 0.52 8.47
N ARG A 138 5.00 1.84 8.33
CA ARG A 138 5.00 2.76 9.47
C ARG A 138 3.61 2.91 10.08
N THR A 139 2.56 2.84 9.26
CA THR A 139 1.17 2.89 9.74
C THR A 139 0.82 1.66 10.58
N TRP A 140 1.25 0.47 10.14
CA TRP A 140 1.06 -0.77 10.89
C TRP A 140 1.81 -0.76 12.22
N ILE A 141 3.11 -0.46 12.23
CA ILE A 141 3.91 -0.45 13.46
C ILE A 141 3.49 0.66 14.44
N SER A 142 2.87 1.74 13.95
CA SER A 142 2.24 2.80 14.76
C SER A 142 0.85 2.43 15.31
N GLY A 143 0.38 1.21 15.08
CA GLY A 143 -0.89 0.68 15.61
C GLY A 143 -2.13 1.20 14.88
N LYS A 144 -2.00 1.61 13.62
CA LYS A 144 -3.11 2.16 12.81
C LYS A 144 -3.32 1.40 11.51
N GLY A 145 -3.08 0.09 11.48
CA GLY A 145 -3.21 -0.74 10.28
C GLY A 145 -4.56 -0.64 9.54
N TRP A 146 -5.66 -0.45 10.26
CA TRP A 146 -6.97 -0.19 9.63
C TRP A 146 -6.96 1.05 8.71
N PHE A 147 -6.17 2.08 9.07
CA PHE A 147 -6.01 3.28 8.26
C PHE A 147 -5.21 2.96 7.00
N ALA A 148 -4.21 2.08 7.06
CA ALA A 148 -3.46 1.64 5.88
C ALA A 148 -4.38 0.94 4.89
N ILE A 149 -5.23 0.02 5.35
CA ILE A 149 -6.25 -0.67 4.53
C ILE A 149 -7.14 0.33 3.80
N ILE A 150 -7.74 1.28 4.54
CA ILE A 150 -8.64 2.27 3.96
C ILE A 150 -7.90 3.21 2.99
N ALA A 151 -6.73 3.70 3.39
CA ALA A 151 -5.94 4.61 2.56
C ALA A 151 -5.52 3.94 1.25
N HIS A 152 -5.10 2.68 1.29
CA HIS A 152 -4.75 1.90 0.11
C HIS A 152 -5.96 1.72 -0.81
N SER A 153 -7.11 1.25 -0.30
CA SER A 153 -8.33 1.11 -1.12
C SER A 153 -8.76 2.44 -1.76
N ILE A 154 -8.74 3.55 -1.02
CA ILE A 154 -9.08 4.88 -1.55
C ILE A 154 -8.09 5.28 -2.64
N TRP A 155 -6.80 5.04 -2.43
CA TRP A 155 -5.77 5.41 -3.39
C TRP A 155 -5.93 4.65 -4.71
N ASN A 156 -6.15 3.33 -4.64
CA ASN A 156 -6.41 2.53 -5.82
C ASN A 156 -7.68 2.98 -6.55
N LEU A 157 -8.72 3.39 -5.81
CA LEU A 157 -9.93 3.93 -6.40
C LEU A 157 -9.69 5.28 -7.11
N ILE A 158 -8.82 6.14 -6.56
CA ILE A 158 -8.45 7.42 -7.20
C ILE A 158 -7.73 7.15 -8.53
N PHE A 159 -6.75 6.25 -8.56
CA PHE A 159 -6.03 5.90 -9.80
C PHE A 159 -6.93 5.21 -10.81
N PHE A 160 -7.79 4.30 -10.34
CA PHE A 160 -8.80 3.67 -11.18
C PHE A 160 -9.73 4.70 -11.83
N ALA A 161 -10.27 5.64 -11.03
CA ALA A 161 -11.15 6.68 -11.53
C ALA A 161 -10.42 7.60 -12.51
N ALA A 162 -9.17 7.98 -12.22
CA ALA A 162 -8.35 8.78 -13.12
C ALA A 162 -8.11 8.08 -14.46
N GLY A 163 -7.64 6.83 -14.46
CA GLY A 163 -7.37 6.09 -15.70
C GLY A 163 -8.64 5.86 -16.52
N CYS A 164 -9.74 5.48 -15.87
CA CYS A 164 -10.98 5.18 -16.59
C CYS A 164 -11.67 6.43 -17.15
N THR A 165 -11.57 7.58 -16.45
CA THR A 165 -12.13 8.86 -16.95
C THR A 165 -11.30 9.47 -18.07
N ASN A 166 -9.99 9.18 -18.13
CA ASN A 166 -9.11 9.55 -19.24
C ASN A 166 -9.15 8.57 -20.42
N GLY A 167 -9.94 7.49 -20.33
CA GLY A 167 -10.12 6.53 -21.42
C GLY A 167 -9.02 5.48 -21.55
N GLU A 168 -8.15 5.31 -20.55
CA GLU A 168 -7.11 4.27 -20.55
C GLU A 168 -7.72 2.85 -20.48
N PHE A 169 -8.85 2.70 -19.77
CA PHE A 169 -9.60 1.46 -19.64
C PHE A 169 -11.08 1.76 -19.29
N PRO A 170 -12.02 0.81 -19.51
CA PRO A 170 -13.43 1.05 -19.23
C PRO A 170 -13.74 1.18 -17.73
N CYS A 171 -14.60 2.13 -17.35
CA CYS A 171 -15.09 2.32 -15.98
C CYS A 171 -16.09 1.22 -15.59
N ARG A 172 -15.60 0.03 -15.25
CA ARG A 172 -16.43 -1.10 -14.80
C ARG A 172 -16.51 -1.18 -13.28
N ILE A 173 -17.74 -1.32 -12.76
CA ILE A 173 -17.93 -1.51 -11.31
C ILE A 173 -17.63 -2.95 -10.90
N VAL A 174 -18.22 -3.91 -11.62
CA VAL A 174 -18.11 -5.35 -11.40
C VAL A 174 -17.64 -6.05 -12.68
N ASN A 175 -17.20 -7.29 -12.53
CA ASN A 175 -16.94 -8.15 -13.66
C ASN A 175 -18.26 -8.72 -14.19
N GLU A 176 -18.82 -8.09 -15.22
CA GLU A 176 -20.11 -8.44 -15.82
C GLU A 176 -20.18 -9.89 -16.34
N LYS A 177 -19.04 -10.47 -16.74
CA LYS A 177 -18.98 -11.85 -17.25
C LYS A 177 -18.73 -12.89 -16.15
N ASP A 178 -18.08 -12.49 -15.07
CA ASP A 178 -17.63 -13.40 -14.01
C ASP A 178 -17.95 -12.85 -12.61
N PHE A 179 -19.23 -12.60 -12.32
CA PHE A 179 -19.68 -12.04 -11.03
C PHE A 179 -19.24 -12.86 -9.80
N LEU A 180 -19.00 -14.17 -9.96
CA LEU A 180 -18.45 -15.03 -8.90
C LEU A 180 -17.06 -14.57 -8.43
N ILE A 181 -16.27 -13.94 -9.30
CA ILE A 181 -14.96 -13.39 -8.94
C ILE A 181 -15.12 -12.20 -7.99
N ASP A 182 -16.09 -11.31 -8.24
CA ASP A 182 -16.36 -10.18 -7.34
C ASP A 182 -16.83 -10.65 -5.96
N ILE A 183 -17.70 -11.68 -5.91
CA ILE A 183 -18.10 -12.31 -4.64
C ILE A 183 -16.87 -12.88 -3.92
N ALA A 184 -15.98 -13.55 -4.64
CA ALA A 184 -14.75 -14.10 -4.06
C ALA A 184 -13.85 -12.99 -3.50
N TYR A 185 -13.69 -11.87 -4.20
CA TYR A 185 -12.94 -10.71 -3.70
C TYR A 185 -13.54 -10.13 -2.40
N VAL A 186 -14.84 -9.89 -2.37
CA VAL A 186 -15.51 -9.35 -1.18
C VAL A 186 -15.40 -10.32 -0.01
N SER A 187 -15.68 -11.60 -0.24
CA SER A 187 -15.61 -12.65 0.78
C SER A 187 -14.18 -12.81 1.32
N THR A 188 -13.19 -12.79 0.44
CA THR A 188 -11.77 -12.87 0.80
C THR A 188 -11.32 -11.65 1.61
N SER A 189 -11.77 -10.44 1.27
CA SER A 189 -11.53 -9.23 2.08
C SER A 189 -12.03 -9.40 3.52
N ILE A 190 -13.27 -9.88 3.68
CA ILE A 190 -13.87 -10.09 5.01
C ILE A 190 -13.04 -11.09 5.81
N VAL A 191 -12.67 -12.21 5.20
CA VAL A 191 -11.84 -13.24 5.85
C VAL A 191 -10.49 -12.67 6.29
N PHE A 192 -9.80 -11.92 5.43
CA PHE A 192 -8.48 -11.35 5.76
C PHE A 192 -8.57 -10.25 6.83
N ILE A 193 -9.60 -9.40 6.79
CA ILE A 193 -9.86 -8.41 7.83
C ILE A 193 -10.10 -9.11 9.18
N LEU A 194 -10.96 -10.13 9.21
CA LEU A 194 -11.24 -10.89 10.43
C LEU A 194 -10.00 -11.59 10.96
N LEU A 195 -9.24 -12.28 10.09
CA LEU A 195 -7.99 -12.94 10.46
C LEU A 195 -7.00 -11.94 11.07
N THR A 196 -6.83 -10.79 10.44
CA THR A 196 -5.93 -9.72 10.92
C THR A 196 -6.39 -9.19 12.27
N TYR A 197 -7.69 -9.01 12.46
CA TYR A 197 -8.27 -8.57 13.72
C TYR A 197 -8.06 -9.58 14.85
N PHE A 198 -8.25 -10.88 14.59
CA PHE A 198 -7.97 -11.92 15.59
C PHE A 198 -6.48 -11.98 15.95
N LEU A 199 -5.59 -11.81 14.97
CA LEU A 199 -4.15 -11.72 15.22
C LEU A 199 -3.78 -10.48 16.05
N TYR A 200 -4.41 -9.33 15.78
CA TYR A 200 -4.28 -8.13 16.60
C TYR A 200 -4.68 -8.39 18.05
N LEU A 201 -5.86 -8.98 18.30
CA LEU A 201 -6.33 -9.29 19.66
C LEU A 201 -5.35 -10.22 20.39
N ARG A 202 -4.86 -11.26 19.70
CA ARG A 202 -3.84 -12.16 20.24
C ARG A 202 -2.54 -11.41 20.59
N TYR A 203 -2.09 -10.53 19.70
CA TYR A 203 -0.88 -9.74 19.88
C TYR A 203 -0.99 -8.81 21.10
N GLU A 204 -2.09 -8.05 21.23
CA GLU A 204 -2.35 -7.18 22.37
C GLU A 204 -2.38 -7.96 23.69
N ASN A 205 -3.09 -9.10 23.75
CA ASN A 205 -3.14 -9.94 24.94
C ASN A 205 -1.74 -10.42 25.38
N LYS A 206 -0.87 -10.78 24.41
CA LYS A 206 0.51 -11.17 24.68
C LYS A 206 1.35 -10.00 25.20
N MET A 207 1.15 -8.79 24.69
CA MET A 207 1.86 -7.59 25.11
C MET A 207 1.45 -7.16 26.53
N VAL A 208 0.15 -7.18 26.85
CA VAL A 208 -0.37 -6.91 28.20
C VAL A 208 0.16 -7.92 29.22
N SER A 209 0.16 -9.22 28.87
CA SER A 209 0.70 -10.24 29.76
C SER A 209 2.19 -10.06 30.07
N ARG A 210 2.96 -9.52 29.12
CA ARG A 210 4.39 -9.22 29.30
C ARG A 210 4.65 -7.98 30.16
N SER A 211 3.76 -6.98 30.15
CA SER A 211 3.95 -5.76 30.95
C SER A 211 3.58 -5.92 32.44
N ILE A 212 2.87 -7.00 32.79
CA ILE A 212 2.46 -7.31 34.16
C ILE A 212 3.50 -8.18 34.89
N LYS A 213 4.47 -8.75 34.16
CA LYS A 213 5.60 -9.52 34.71
C LYS A 213 6.84 -8.64 34.87
#